data_AF-A0AAJ2WFR4-F1
#
_entry.id   AF-A0AAJ2WFR4-F1
#
_cell.length_a   1.000
_cell.length_b   1.000
_cell.length_c   1.000
_cell.angle_alpha   90.00
_cell.angle_beta   90.00
_cell.angle_gamma   90.00
#
_symmetry.space_group_name_H-M   'P 1'
#
loop_
_entity.id
_entity.type
_entity.pdbx_description
1 polymer ?
#
loop_
_entity_poly.entity_id
_entity_poly.type
_entity_poly.pdbx_seq_one_letter_code
_entity_poly.pdbx_strand_id
1 'polypeptide(L)'
;MADYKIKIRNSEQLSKRKSYQIVTTLHEGAVAMAGETVFQEKSFKALKTIIQEEFAEINQWIAARGGIVGHLKSFLATTGQTAMISTTGDQVSCRLQPAAADGSNGVQVSIALIVFAIPENDLEARLIGLFDQLERVQKKGESHDR
;
A
#
# COMPACT_ATOMS: atom_id res chain seq x y z
N MET A 1 24.75 21.70 -19.09
CA MET A 1 24.68 20.36 -18.46
C MET A 1 23.48 20.31 -17.52
N ALA A 2 22.30 19.93 -18.01
CA ALA A 2 21.12 19.72 -17.17
C ALA A 2 20.11 18.89 -17.97
N ASP A 3 20.20 17.56 -17.88
CA ASP A 3 19.15 16.67 -18.42
C ASP A 3 19.23 15.23 -17.93
N TYR A 4 20.31 14.85 -17.25
CA TYR A 4 20.51 13.45 -16.85
C TYR A 4 19.66 13.02 -15.63
N LYS A 5 19.24 13.97 -14.77
CA LYS A 5 18.48 13.64 -13.54
C LYS A 5 16.99 13.38 -13.78
N ILE A 6 16.40 13.90 -14.86
CA ILE A 6 14.96 13.79 -15.14
C ILE A 6 14.63 12.40 -15.70
N LYS A 7 15.50 11.84 -16.56
CA LYS A 7 15.29 10.51 -17.15
C LYS A 7 15.43 9.36 -16.13
N ILE A 8 16.37 9.47 -15.19
CA ILE A 8 16.64 8.39 -14.21
C ILE A 8 15.46 8.22 -13.22
N ARG A 9 14.92 9.34 -12.68
CA ARG A 9 13.75 9.29 -11.78
C ARG A 9 12.53 8.64 -12.43
N ASN A 10 12.32 8.91 -13.71
CA ASN A 10 11.20 8.32 -14.44
C ASN A 10 11.39 6.81 -14.61
N SER A 11 12.62 6.32 -14.84
CA SER A 11 12.89 4.88 -15.00
C SER A 11 12.65 4.06 -13.73
N GLU A 12 13.04 4.57 -12.56
CA GLU A 12 12.85 3.89 -11.27
C GLU A 12 11.36 3.84 -10.90
N GLN A 13 10.66 4.98 -11.02
CA GLN A 13 9.22 5.07 -10.75
C GLN A 13 8.43 4.15 -11.69
N LEU A 14 8.74 4.12 -12.99
CA LEU A 14 8.12 3.20 -13.95
C LEU A 14 8.39 1.73 -13.60
N SER A 15 9.60 1.41 -13.13
CA SER A 15 9.93 0.06 -12.67
C SER A 15 9.07 -0.31 -11.46
N LYS A 16 8.94 0.58 -10.48
CA LYS A 16 8.13 0.37 -9.27
C LYS A 16 6.65 0.23 -9.59
N ARG A 17 6.11 1.07 -10.47
CA ARG A 17 4.75 0.94 -10.99
C ARG A 17 4.51 -0.45 -11.59
N LYS A 18 5.46 -0.96 -12.37
CA LYS A 18 5.36 -2.30 -12.96
C LYS A 18 5.44 -3.40 -11.90
N SER A 19 6.38 -3.31 -10.96
CA SER A 19 6.56 -4.30 -9.89
C SER A 19 5.35 -4.39 -8.94
N TYR A 20 4.71 -3.26 -8.65
CA TYR A 20 3.54 -3.17 -7.78
C TYR A 20 2.22 -3.08 -8.54
N GLN A 21 2.26 -3.34 -9.85
CA GLN A 21 1.08 -3.35 -10.73
C GLN A 21 0.17 -2.12 -10.56
N ILE A 22 0.79 -0.93 -10.43
CA ILE A 22 0.07 0.29 -10.10
C ILE A 22 -0.72 0.79 -11.31
N VAL A 23 -2.03 0.93 -11.13
CA VAL A 23 -2.98 1.50 -12.08
C VAL A 23 -3.54 2.80 -11.49
N THR A 24 -3.64 3.83 -12.33
CA THR A 24 -4.25 5.13 -11.97
C THR A 24 -5.50 5.32 -12.81
N THR A 25 -6.60 5.74 -12.17
CA THR A 25 -7.83 6.20 -12.81
C THR A 25 -8.16 7.60 -12.29
N LEU A 26 -8.46 8.53 -13.20
CA LEU A 26 -8.92 9.87 -12.87
C LEU A 26 -10.43 9.95 -13.13
N HIS A 27 -11.20 10.41 -12.14
CA HIS A 27 -12.65 10.55 -12.27
C HIS A 27 -13.14 11.77 -11.50
N GLU A 28 -13.76 12.74 -12.18
CA GLU A 28 -14.42 13.90 -11.57
C GLU A 28 -13.59 14.63 -10.49
N GLY A 29 -12.30 14.83 -10.73
CA GLY A 29 -11.39 15.50 -9.78
C GLY A 29 -10.86 14.61 -8.66
N ALA A 30 -11.25 13.33 -8.63
CA ALA A 30 -10.62 12.29 -7.82
C ALA A 30 -9.43 11.66 -8.55
N VAL A 31 -8.39 11.37 -7.78
CA VAL A 31 -7.32 10.44 -8.17
C VAL A 31 -7.60 9.12 -7.47
N ALA A 32 -7.89 8.07 -8.24
CA ALA A 32 -7.99 6.71 -7.76
C ALA A 32 -6.75 5.92 -8.21
N MET A 33 -6.01 5.37 -7.26
CA MET A 33 -4.80 4.61 -7.55
C MET A 33 -4.85 3.27 -6.83
N ALA A 34 -4.55 2.20 -7.54
CA ALA A 34 -4.48 0.87 -6.97
C ALA A 34 -3.17 0.21 -7.33
N GLY A 35 -2.63 -0.60 -6.43
CA GLY A 35 -1.48 -1.44 -6.67
C GLY A 35 -1.62 -2.77 -5.94
N GLU A 36 -0.89 -3.78 -6.41
CA GLU A 36 -0.87 -5.10 -5.80
C GLU A 36 0.45 -5.83 -6.03
N THR A 37 0.81 -6.65 -5.06
CA THR A 37 1.97 -7.53 -5.14
C THR A 37 1.83 -8.72 -4.19
N VAL A 38 2.72 -9.70 -4.33
CA VAL A 38 2.85 -10.82 -3.41
C VAL A 38 4.21 -10.73 -2.72
N PHE A 39 4.17 -10.61 -1.40
CA PHE A 39 5.37 -10.59 -0.58
C PHE A 39 5.72 -12.00 -0.09
N GLN A 40 6.84 -12.53 -0.57
CA GLN A 40 7.36 -13.83 -0.14
C GLN A 40 8.04 -13.73 1.22
N GLU A 41 7.89 -14.75 2.06
CA GLU A 41 8.59 -14.88 3.35
C GLU A 41 8.34 -13.73 4.35
N LYS A 42 7.28 -12.94 4.15
CA LYS A 42 6.89 -11.85 5.06
C LYS A 42 5.83 -12.29 6.05
N SER A 43 5.86 -11.68 7.23
CA SER A 43 4.83 -11.90 8.25
C SER A 43 3.54 -11.14 7.89
N PHE A 44 2.44 -11.88 7.75
CA PHE A 44 1.10 -11.31 7.56
C PHE A 44 0.77 -10.25 8.62
N LYS A 45 1.08 -10.54 9.89
CA LYS A 45 0.83 -9.62 11.02
C LYS A 45 1.63 -8.32 10.86
N ALA A 46 2.89 -8.40 10.47
CA ALA A 46 3.74 -7.22 10.30
C ALA A 46 3.27 -6.34 9.14
N LEU A 47 2.96 -6.93 7.98
CA LEU A 47 2.44 -6.20 6.83
C LEU A 47 1.11 -5.51 7.17
N LYS A 48 0.21 -6.23 7.84
CA LYS A 48 -1.07 -5.68 8.33
C LYS A 48 -0.87 -4.47 9.22
N THR A 49 0.02 -4.57 10.22
CA THR A 49 0.29 -3.46 11.14
C THR A 49 0.83 -2.23 10.41
N ILE A 50 1.78 -2.41 9.50
CA ILE A 50 2.35 -1.30 8.73
C ILE A 50 1.28 -0.62 7.87
N ILE A 51 0.42 -1.38 7.20
CA ILE A 51 -0.65 -0.79 6.38
C ILE A 51 -1.64 -0.01 7.25
N GLN A 52 -1.97 -0.51 8.45
CA GLN A 52 -2.84 0.22 9.37
C GLN A 52 -2.23 1.55 9.83
N GLU A 53 -0.96 1.54 10.21
CA GLU A 53 -0.22 2.73 10.63
C GLU A 53 -0.10 3.72 9.45
N GLU A 54 0.29 3.22 8.28
CA GLU A 54 0.46 4.03 7.09
C GLU A 54 -0.86 4.64 6.62
N PHE A 55 -1.99 3.95 6.72
CA PHE A 55 -3.29 4.54 6.40
C PHE A 55 -3.63 5.71 7.32
N ALA A 56 -3.26 5.63 8.60
CA ALA A 56 -3.44 6.74 9.53
C ALA A 56 -2.52 7.93 9.17
N GLU A 57 -1.28 7.67 8.77
CA GLU A 57 -0.35 8.71 8.31
C GLU A 57 -0.79 9.35 6.99
N ILE A 58 -1.25 8.55 6.02
CA ILE A 58 -1.76 9.04 4.73
C ILE A 58 -2.99 9.93 4.97
N ASN A 59 -3.91 9.54 5.86
CA ASN A 59 -5.04 10.39 6.23
C ASN A 59 -4.59 11.77 6.73
N GLN A 60 -3.62 11.81 7.65
CA GLN A 60 -3.08 13.07 8.19
C GLN A 60 -2.38 13.89 7.11
N TRP A 61 -1.59 13.24 6.26
CA TRP A 61 -0.88 13.89 5.15
C TRP A 61 -1.85 14.50 4.12
N ILE A 62 -2.93 13.80 3.77
CA ILE A 62 -3.97 14.31 2.87
C ILE A 62 -4.63 15.56 3.48
N ALA A 63 -5.05 15.47 4.75
CA ALA A 63 -5.70 16.57 5.46
C ALA A 63 -4.77 17.80 5.58
N ALA A 64 -3.49 17.60 5.90
CA ALA A 64 -2.50 18.68 6.02
C ALA A 64 -2.28 19.45 4.71
N ARG A 65 -2.64 18.86 3.56
CA ARG A 65 -2.53 19.47 2.23
C ARG A 65 -3.85 20.02 1.70
N GLY A 66 -4.91 20.01 2.52
CA GLY A 66 -6.25 20.41 2.11
C GLY A 66 -6.95 19.42 1.18
N GLY A 67 -6.43 18.20 1.07
CA GLY A 67 -7.05 17.13 0.31
C GLY A 67 -8.18 16.45 1.09
N ILE A 68 -8.93 15.60 0.40
CA ILE A 68 -10.05 14.85 0.98
C ILE A 68 -9.84 13.36 0.71
N VAL A 69 -9.97 12.54 1.75
CA VAL A 69 -9.96 11.08 1.61
C VAL A 69 -11.34 10.64 1.12
N GLY A 70 -11.39 10.05 -0.07
CA GLY A 70 -12.58 9.33 -0.53
C GLY A 70 -12.67 7.96 0.12
N HIS A 71 -11.63 7.14 -0.08
CA HIS A 71 -11.50 5.82 0.52
C HIS A 71 -10.06 5.33 0.41
N LEU A 72 -9.45 4.91 1.51
CA LEU A 72 -8.25 4.08 1.49
C LEU A 72 -8.65 2.67 1.87
N LYS A 73 -8.28 1.69 1.06
CA LYS A 73 -8.63 0.29 1.28
C LYS A 73 -7.47 -0.62 0.96
N SER A 74 -7.22 -1.60 1.82
CA SER A 74 -6.30 -2.68 1.55
C SER A 74 -6.94 -4.02 1.83
N PHE A 75 -6.53 -5.00 1.05
CA PHE A 75 -6.82 -6.40 1.23
C PHE A 75 -5.51 -7.17 1.34
N LEU A 76 -5.40 -7.98 2.38
CA LEU A 76 -4.29 -8.91 2.58
C LEU A 76 -4.85 -10.32 2.57
N ALA A 77 -4.17 -11.23 1.88
CA ALA A 77 -4.51 -12.65 1.89
C ALA A 77 -3.25 -13.50 2.02
N THR A 78 -3.35 -14.57 2.81
CA THR A 78 -2.37 -15.65 2.91
C THR A 78 -3.11 -16.95 3.22
N THR A 79 -2.40 -18.08 3.20
CA THR A 79 -2.98 -19.38 3.53
C THR A 79 -3.74 -19.33 4.87
N GLY A 80 -5.05 -19.55 4.84
CA GLY A 80 -5.89 -19.65 6.03
C GLY A 80 -6.42 -18.34 6.60
N GLN A 81 -5.99 -17.17 6.10
CA GLN A 81 -6.38 -15.88 6.69
C GLN A 81 -6.38 -14.72 5.69
N THR A 82 -7.37 -13.84 5.83
CA THR A 82 -7.43 -12.54 5.14
C THR A 82 -7.61 -11.38 6.12
N ALA A 83 -7.26 -10.18 5.68
CA ALA A 83 -7.54 -8.93 6.37
C ALA A 83 -8.05 -7.88 5.38
N MET A 84 -9.04 -7.10 5.82
CA MET A 84 -9.47 -5.89 5.13
C MET A 84 -9.19 -4.70 6.03
N ILE A 85 -8.39 -3.75 5.55
CA ILE A 85 -8.06 -2.50 6.24
C ILE A 85 -8.69 -1.36 5.44
N SER A 86 -9.41 -0.46 6.10
CA SER A 86 -10.03 0.66 5.38
C SER A 86 -10.31 1.88 6.25
N THR A 87 -10.36 3.05 5.62
CA THR A 87 -10.76 4.33 6.22
C THR A 87 -11.32 5.28 5.16
N THR A 88 -12.20 6.19 5.59
CA THR A 88 -12.72 7.30 4.77
C THR A 88 -12.25 8.65 5.31
N GLY A 89 -11.04 8.71 5.85
CA GLY A 89 -10.45 9.92 6.45
C GLY A 89 -10.62 10.04 7.96
N ASP A 90 -11.19 9.02 8.60
CA ASP A 90 -11.46 8.92 10.03
C ASP A 90 -10.58 7.83 10.69
N GLN A 91 -11.16 7.00 11.56
CA GLN A 91 -10.44 5.89 12.18
C GLN A 91 -10.13 4.79 11.17
N VAL A 92 -8.92 4.24 11.25
CA VAL A 92 -8.54 3.07 10.45
C VAL A 92 -9.18 1.82 11.02
N SER A 93 -10.07 1.20 10.25
CA SER A 93 -10.70 -0.07 10.58
C SER A 93 -9.88 -1.24 10.04
N CYS A 94 -9.88 -2.37 10.75
CA CYS A 94 -9.28 -3.62 10.28
C CYS A 94 -10.17 -4.80 10.67
N ARG A 95 -10.54 -5.63 9.70
CA ARG A 95 -11.33 -6.85 9.89
C ARG A 95 -10.55 -8.06 9.44
N LEU A 96 -10.39 -9.03 10.33
CA LEU A 96 -9.79 -10.33 10.02
C LEU A 96 -10.89 -11.33 9.66
N GLN A 97 -10.62 -12.18 8.68
CA GLN A 97 -11.50 -13.29 8.32
C GLN A 97 -10.68 -14.55 8.05
N PRO A 98 -11.15 -15.73 8.47
CA PRO A 98 -10.55 -16.98 8.03
C PRO A 98 -10.70 -17.13 6.52
N ALA A 99 -9.72 -17.76 5.89
CA ALA A 99 -9.73 -18.04 4.45
C ALA A 99 -9.54 -19.54 4.20
N ALA A 100 -9.92 -20.02 3.02
CA ALA A 100 -9.49 -21.34 2.59
C ALA A 100 -7.96 -21.35 2.47
N ALA A 101 -7.33 -22.49 2.79
CA ALA A 101 -5.94 -22.69 2.46
C ALA A 101 -5.82 -22.77 0.93
N ASP A 102 -5.11 -21.82 0.33
CA ASP A 102 -4.87 -21.74 -1.12
C ASP A 102 -3.47 -22.25 -1.52
N GLY A 103 -2.66 -22.65 -0.53
CA GLY A 103 -1.29 -23.15 -0.75
C GLY A 103 -0.31 -22.05 -1.17
N SER A 104 -0.67 -20.77 -1.02
CA SER A 104 0.21 -19.66 -1.34
C SER A 104 1.32 -19.52 -0.27
N ASN A 105 2.58 -19.42 -0.73
CA ASN A 105 3.77 -19.24 0.11
C ASN A 105 4.08 -17.77 0.47
N GLY A 106 3.12 -16.87 0.24
CA GLY A 106 3.30 -15.44 0.43
C GLY A 106 2.08 -14.74 1.00
N VAL A 107 2.21 -13.44 1.18
CA VAL A 107 1.10 -12.56 1.51
C VAL A 107 0.78 -11.71 0.29
N GLN A 108 -0.37 -11.96 -0.33
CA GLN A 108 -0.89 -11.04 -1.34
C GLN A 108 -1.36 -9.78 -0.63
N VAL A 109 -0.96 -8.63 -1.18
CA VAL A 109 -1.38 -7.31 -0.70
C VAL A 109 -1.88 -6.52 -1.89
N SER A 110 -3.13 -6.05 -1.81
CA SER A 110 -3.71 -5.09 -2.73
C SER A 110 -4.10 -3.84 -1.95
N ILE A 111 -3.79 -2.66 -2.49
CA ILE A 111 -4.07 -1.35 -1.87
C ILE A 111 -4.73 -0.47 -2.93
N ALA A 112 -5.80 0.22 -2.55
CA ALA A 112 -6.47 1.24 -3.35
C ALA A 112 -6.62 2.53 -2.53
N LEU A 113 -6.25 3.66 -3.14
CA LEU A 113 -6.35 5.00 -2.57
C LEU A 113 -7.23 5.83 -3.50
N ILE A 114 -8.33 6.37 -2.98
CA ILE A 114 -9.22 7.30 -3.69
C ILE A 114 -9.20 8.61 -2.92
N VAL A 115 -8.68 9.65 -3.54
CA VAL A 115 -8.47 10.96 -2.89
C VAL A 115 -8.86 12.10 -3.83
N PHE A 116 -9.22 13.24 -3.25
CA PHE A 116 -9.54 14.46 -3.98
C PHE A 116 -8.56 15.57 -3.62
N ALA A 117 -8.33 16.49 -4.56
CA ALA A 117 -7.47 17.66 -4.39
C ALA A 117 -6.03 17.32 -3.95
N ILE A 118 -5.52 16.14 -4.34
CA ILE A 118 -4.13 15.72 -4.20
C ILE A 118 -3.55 15.45 -5.59
N PRO A 119 -2.35 15.98 -5.92
CA PRO A 119 -1.70 15.69 -7.20
C PRO A 119 -1.41 14.19 -7.37
N GLU A 120 -1.63 13.68 -8.58
CA GLU A 120 -1.42 12.26 -8.93
C GLU A 120 -0.01 11.76 -8.56
N ASN A 121 1.02 12.49 -8.98
CA ASN A 121 2.42 12.10 -8.74
C ASN A 121 2.76 11.97 -7.25
N ASP A 122 2.14 12.78 -6.41
CA ASP A 122 2.38 12.76 -4.97
C ASP A 122 1.70 11.57 -4.32
N LEU A 123 0.48 11.24 -4.76
CA LEU A 123 -0.23 10.04 -4.32
C LEU A 123 0.51 8.78 -4.75
N GLU A 124 1.05 8.77 -5.98
CA GLU A 124 1.85 7.66 -6.49
C GLU A 124 3.12 7.44 -5.69
N ALA A 125 3.86 8.52 -5.43
CA ALA A 125 5.07 8.45 -4.61
C ALA A 125 4.75 7.89 -3.22
N ARG A 126 3.60 8.24 -2.64
CA ARG A 126 3.15 7.70 -1.35
C ARG A 126 2.80 6.22 -1.43
N LEU A 127 2.07 5.79 -2.45
CA LEU A 127 1.74 4.37 -2.65
C LEU A 127 2.99 3.52 -2.89
N ILE A 128 3.93 3.99 -3.71
CA ILE A 128 5.23 3.33 -3.92
C ILE A 128 6.01 3.25 -2.62
N GLY A 129 6.06 4.35 -1.85
CA GLY A 129 6.73 4.39 -0.54
C GLY A 129 6.17 3.35 0.44
N LEU A 130 4.85 3.18 0.48
CA LEU A 130 4.20 2.14 1.28
C LEU A 130 4.63 0.74 0.84
N PHE A 131 4.58 0.43 -0.47
CA PHE A 131 5.05 -0.88 -0.95
C PHE A 131 6.55 -1.12 -0.68
N ASP A 132 7.39 -0.09 -0.81
CA ASP A 132 8.80 -0.16 -0.46
C ASP A 132 9.03 -0.44 1.03
N GLN A 133 8.21 0.15 1.91
CA GLN A 133 8.26 -0.10 3.34
C GLN A 133 7.89 -1.55 3.65
N LEU A 134 6.84 -2.09 3.01
CA LEU A 134 6.42 -3.48 3.14
C LEU A 134 7.51 -4.46 2.67
N GLU A 135 8.21 -4.12 1.59
CA GLU A 135 9.34 -4.92 1.06
C GLU A 135 10.49 -5.02 2.07
N ARG A 136 10.77 -3.94 2.82
CA ARG A 136 11.89 -3.87 3.77
C ARG A 136 11.63 -4.61 5.09
N VAL A 137 10.40 -5.03 5.35
CA VAL A 137 10.04 -5.74 6.58
C VAL A 137 10.81 -7.05 6.65
N GLN A 138 11.69 -7.21 7.62
CA GLN A 138 12.29 -8.52 7.91
C GLN A 138 11.33 -9.36 8.75
N LYS A 139 11.44 -10.68 8.62
CA LYS A 139 10.82 -11.62 9.55
C LYS A 139 11.39 -11.31 10.95
N LYS A 140 10.64 -10.64 11.83
CA LYS A 140 11.01 -10.63 13.26
C LYS A 140 10.95 -12.08 13.70
N GLY A 141 12.13 -12.63 14.03
CA GLY A 141 12.29 -14.03 14.38
C GLY A 141 11.25 -14.43 15.42
N GLU A 142 10.52 -15.51 15.12
CA GLU A 142 10.06 -16.39 16.17
C GLU A 142 11.33 -16.91 16.82
N SER A 143 11.77 -16.25 17.89
CA SER A 143 12.71 -16.83 18.84
C SER A 143 12.03 -18.08 19.36
N HIS A 144 12.41 -19.23 18.82
CA HIS A 144 12.31 -20.49 19.54
C HIS A 144 13.18 -20.31 20.79
N ASP A 145 12.54 -19.92 21.89
CA ASP A 145 13.06 -20.27 23.21
C ASP A 145 13.10 -21.81 23.24
N ARG A 146 14.31 -22.35 23.14
CA ARG A 146 14.66 -23.71 23.53
C ARG A 146 15.36 -23.65 24.87
#